data_AF-A0A961AI89-F1
#
_entry.id   AF-A0A961AI89-F1
#
_cell.length_a   1.000
_cell.length_b   1.000
_cell.length_c   1.000
_cell.angle_alpha   90.00
_cell.angle_beta   90.00
_cell.angle_gamma   90.00
#
_symmetry.space_group_name_H-M   'P 1'
#
loop_
_entity.id
_entity.type
_entity.pdbx_description
1 polymer ?
#
loop_
_entity_poly.entity_id
_entity_poly.type
_entity_poly.pdbx_seq_one_letter_code
_entity_poly.pdbx_strand_id
1 'polypeptide(L)'
;MSSFIQPYLFFNGTCQEALAFYETALGAKTEMLMRYDQSPDSPPPGMLAEGWEKKVMHASLRIGESVIMASDGCGPDETFSGFALSL
;
A
#
# COMPACT_ATOMS: atom_id res chain seq x y z
N MET A 1 -25.33 -10.42 10.37
CA MET A 1 -24.25 -10.15 9.38
C MET A 1 -22.93 -10.36 10.10
N SER A 2 -22.01 -11.15 9.53
CA SER A 2 -20.67 -11.29 10.08
C SER A 2 -19.81 -10.14 9.58
N SER A 3 -19.03 -9.50 10.46
CA SER A 3 -18.03 -8.52 10.05
C SER A 3 -16.86 -9.23 9.37
N PHE A 4 -16.37 -8.66 8.27
CA PHE A 4 -15.17 -9.12 7.55
C PHE A 4 -14.08 -8.06 7.72
N ILE A 5 -12.85 -8.49 8.01
CA ILE A 5 -11.72 -7.60 8.26
C ILE A 5 -10.72 -7.74 7.11
N GLN A 6 -10.34 -6.60 6.54
CA GLN A 6 -9.26 -6.51 5.56
C GLN A 6 -8.21 -5.55 6.14
N PRO A 7 -6.98 -6.02 6.42
CA PRO A 7 -5.94 -5.15 6.94
C PRO A 7 -5.54 -4.13 5.87
N TYR A 8 -5.22 -2.91 6.33
CA TYR A 8 -4.64 -1.87 5.50
C TYR A 8 -3.24 -1.54 6.03
N LEU A 9 -2.22 -1.77 5.21
CA LEU A 9 -0.82 -1.63 5.57
C LEU A 9 -0.24 -0.33 5.05
N PHE A 10 0.46 0.39 5.91
CA PHE A 10 1.16 1.61 5.54
C PHE A 10 2.66 1.33 5.46
N PHE A 11 3.23 1.51 4.28
CA PHE A 11 4.66 1.40 4.02
C PHE A 11 5.32 2.77 4.01
N ASN A 12 6.63 2.76 4.27
CA ASN A 12 7.45 3.97 4.25
C ASN A 12 8.16 4.15 2.90
N GLY A 13 7.39 4.23 1.82
CA GLY A 13 7.92 4.43 0.46
C GLY A 13 8.33 3.15 -0.26
N THR A 14 8.11 1.97 0.34
CA THR A 14 8.50 0.66 -0.19
C THR A 14 7.30 -0.23 -0.55
N CYS A 15 6.07 0.31 -0.60
CA CYS A 15 4.85 -0.47 -0.86
C CYS A 15 4.95 -1.26 -2.16
N GLN A 16 5.39 -0.65 -3.27
CA GLN A 16 5.48 -1.36 -4.55
C GLN A 16 6.49 -2.52 -4.52
N GLU A 17 7.63 -2.33 -3.84
CA GLU A 17 8.64 -3.37 -3.69
C GLU A 17 8.10 -4.55 -2.87
N ALA A 18 7.32 -4.25 -1.82
CA ALA A 18 6.66 -5.26 -1.02
C ALA A 18 5.58 -6.02 -1.79
N LEU A 19 4.77 -5.33 -2.62
CA LEU A 19 3.80 -6.00 -3.50
C LEU A 19 4.50 -7.01 -4.42
N ALA A 20 5.56 -6.59 -5.12
CA ALA A 20 6.32 -7.46 -6.02
C ALA A 20 6.96 -8.66 -5.29
N PHE A 21 7.46 -8.42 -4.07
CA PHE A 21 7.98 -9.48 -3.21
C PHE A 21 6.87 -10.49 -2.85
N TYR A 22 5.69 -10.04 -2.43
CA TYR A 22 4.60 -10.95 -2.05
C TYR A 22 3.97 -11.67 -3.24
N GLU A 23 3.93 -11.07 -4.43
CA GLU A 23 3.53 -11.77 -5.65
C GLU A 23 4.45 -12.98 -5.91
N THR A 24 5.76 -12.80 -5.74
CA THR A 24 6.74 -13.86 -5.94
C THR A 24 6.75 -14.88 -4.80
N ALA A 25 6.76 -14.41 -3.55
CA ALA A 25 6.96 -15.26 -2.38
C ALA A 25 5.70 -16.04 -1.98
N LEU A 26 4.51 -15.48 -2.22
CA LEU A 26 3.23 -16.03 -1.75
C LEU A 26 2.28 -16.40 -2.91
N GLY A 27 2.69 -16.18 -4.16
CA GLY A 27 1.77 -16.30 -5.30
C GLY A 27 0.63 -15.28 -5.21
N ALA A 28 0.86 -14.15 -4.54
CA ALA A 28 -0.13 -13.11 -4.40
C ALA A 28 -0.44 -12.45 -5.74
N LYS A 29 -1.57 -11.74 -5.82
CA LYS A 29 -1.98 -11.00 -7.01
C LYS A 29 -2.33 -9.58 -6.65
N THR A 30 -1.63 -8.60 -7.22
CA THR A 30 -2.07 -7.20 -7.16
C THR A 30 -3.32 -7.04 -8.03
N GLU A 31 -4.46 -6.75 -7.39
CA GLU A 31 -5.75 -6.55 -8.06
C GLU A 31 -5.97 -5.09 -8.44
N MET A 32 -5.38 -4.16 -7.68
CA MET A 32 -5.42 -2.73 -7.96
C MET A 32 -4.12 -2.07 -7.51
N LEU A 33 -3.68 -1.07 -8.25
CA LEU A 33 -2.55 -0.20 -7.92
C LEU A 33 -2.83 1.20 -8.46
N MET A 34 -2.82 2.18 -7.56
CA MET A 34 -2.93 3.60 -7.87
C MET A 34 -1.78 4.34 -7.19
N ARG A 35 -1.09 5.17 -7.96
CA ARG A 35 -0.07 6.10 -7.47
C ARG A 35 -0.68 7.46 -7.15
N TYR A 36 0.04 8.28 -6.38
CA TYR A 36 -0.43 9.64 -6.08
C TYR A 36 -0.61 10.49 -7.35
N ASP A 37 0.25 10.35 -8.36
CA ASP A 37 0.17 11.03 -9.66
C ASP A 37 -0.95 10.52 -10.58
N GLN A 38 -1.59 9.42 -10.20
CA GLN A 38 -2.75 8.84 -10.89
C GLN A 38 -4.07 9.17 -10.21
N SER A 39 -4.02 9.84 -9.04
CA SER A 39 -5.23 10.26 -8.32
C SER A 39 -6.04 11.23 -9.19
N PRO A 40 -7.37 11.04 -9.30
CA PRO A 40 -8.23 11.99 -9.99
C PRO A 40 -8.25 13.36 -9.29
N ASP A 41 -8.06 13.36 -7.97
CA ASP A 41 -7.96 14.54 -7.14
C ASP A 41 -6.50 14.80 -6.78
N SER A 42 -6.05 16.05 -6.97
CA SER A 42 -4.73 16.45 -6.51
C SER A 42 -4.66 16.38 -4.97
N PRO A 43 -3.56 15.87 -4.39
CA PRO A 43 -3.40 15.87 -2.95
C PRO A 43 -3.44 17.32 -2.42
N PRO A 44 -4.00 17.55 -1.21
CA PRO A 44 -3.98 18.84 -0.55
C PRO A 44 -2.56 19.46 -0.58
N PRO A 45 -2.44 20.79 -0.79
CA PRO A 45 -1.14 21.46 -0.76
C PRO A 45 -0.36 21.16 0.52
N GLY A 46 0.89 20.73 0.38
CA GLY A 46 1.76 20.38 1.51
C GLY A 46 1.52 19.01 2.14
N MET A 47 0.58 18.21 1.64
CA MET A 47 0.36 16.85 2.12
C MET A 47 1.42 15.87 1.62
N LEU A 48 1.77 15.94 0.33
CA LEU A 48 2.72 15.02 -0.30
C LEU A 48 4.12 15.63 -0.32
N ALA A 49 5.11 14.89 0.17
CA ALA A 49 6.52 15.25 0.10
C ALA A 49 7.02 15.27 -1.35
N GLU A 50 8.00 16.13 -1.64
CA GLU A 50 8.62 16.22 -2.97
C GLU A 50 9.21 14.85 -3.38
N GLY A 51 8.91 14.40 -4.61
CA GLY A 51 9.40 13.13 -5.14
C GLY A 51 8.54 11.90 -4.77
N TRP A 52 7.43 12.09 -4.06
CA TRP A 52 6.52 11.01 -3.68
C TRP A 52 5.34 10.81 -4.64
N GLU A 53 5.28 11.56 -5.73
CA GLU A 53 4.18 11.55 -6.71
C GLU A 53 3.95 10.15 -7.30
N LYS A 54 5.02 9.38 -7.47
CA LYS A 54 4.94 8.01 -8.02
C LYS A 54 4.79 6.92 -6.95
N LYS A 55 4.74 7.27 -5.66
CA LYS A 55 4.54 6.28 -4.58
C LYS A 55 3.10 5.76 -4.58
N VAL A 56 2.90 4.59 -3.98
CA VAL A 56 1.59 3.91 -4.00
C VAL A 56 0.62 4.67 -3.10
N MET A 57 -0.43 5.24 -3.67
CA MET A 57 -1.52 5.85 -2.90
C MET A 57 -2.49 4.80 -2.40
N HIS A 58 -2.78 3.79 -3.23
CA HIS A 58 -3.66 2.69 -2.85
C HIS A 58 -3.35 1.43 -3.67
N ALA A 59 -3.32 0.29 -3.01
CA ALA A 59 -3.22 -1.02 -3.64
C ALA A 59 -4.09 -2.05 -2.92
N SER A 60 -4.54 -3.05 -3.66
CA SER A 60 -5.19 -4.25 -3.11
C SER A 60 -4.45 -5.49 -3.60
N LEU A 61 -4.04 -6.34 -2.67
CA LEU A 61 -3.27 -7.55 -2.89
C LEU A 61 -4.08 -8.75 -2.41
N ARG A 62 -4.37 -9.70 -3.30
CA ARG A 62 -5.03 -10.97 -2.97
C ARG A 62 -4.00 -12.05 -2.66
N ILE A 63 -4.22 -12.77 -1.55
CA ILE A 63 -3.44 -13.93 -1.13
C ILE A 63 -4.44 -15.05 -0.79
N GLY A 64 -4.57 -16.04 -1.68
CA GLY A 64 -5.66 -17.02 -1.59
C GLY A 64 -7.03 -16.33 -1.63
N GLU A 65 -7.84 -16.54 -0.59
CA GLU A 65 -9.16 -15.88 -0.44
C GLU A 65 -9.08 -14.53 0.28
N SER A 66 -7.97 -14.25 0.97
CA SER A 66 -7.76 -13.04 1.75
C SER A 66 -7.33 -11.87 0.86
N VAL A 67 -7.72 -10.66 1.26
CA VAL A 67 -7.30 -9.42 0.61
C VAL A 67 -6.66 -8.51 1.64
N ILE A 68 -5.47 -8.03 1.32
CA ILE A 68 -4.74 -7.02 2.05
C ILE A 68 -4.78 -5.75 1.22
N MET A 69 -5.02 -4.61 1.86
CA MET A 69 -4.87 -3.30 1.24
C MET A 69 -3.56 -2.66 1.70
N ALA A 70 -2.99 -1.80 0.87
CA ALA A 70 -1.74 -1.13 1.21
C ALA A 70 -1.59 0.23 0.55
N SER A 71 -0.77 1.09 1.15
CA SER A 71 -0.25 2.30 0.53
C SER A 71 1.12 2.66 1.09
N ASP A 72 1.80 3.57 0.41
CA ASP A 72 2.85 4.38 1.01
C ASP A 72 2.23 5.56 1.77
N GLY A 73 2.93 6.06 2.79
CA GLY A 73 2.62 7.35 3.40
C GLY A 73 2.74 8.53 2.42
N CYS A 74 2.47 9.75 2.89
CA CYS A 74 2.62 10.95 2.06
C CYS A 74 4.03 11.57 2.11
N GLY A 75 4.99 10.85 2.69
CA GLY A 75 6.36 11.29 2.90
C GLY A 75 7.11 10.28 3.76
N PRO A 76 8.42 10.46 3.94
CA PRO A 76 9.19 9.58 4.81
C PRO A 76 8.70 9.71 6.26
N ASP A 77 8.43 8.58 6.89
CA ASP A 77 8.12 8.49 8.31
C ASP A 77 9.36 8.03 9.09
N GLU A 78 9.92 8.93 9.91
CA GLU A 78 11.08 8.63 10.76
C GLU A 78 10.79 7.60 11.87
N THR A 79 9.51 7.36 12.15
CA THR A 79 9.04 6.45 13.22
C THR A 79 8.55 5.11 12.69
N PHE A 80 8.67 4.86 11.38
CA PHE A 80 8.24 3.59 10.78
C PHE A 80 9.02 2.41 11.38
N SER A 81 8.29 1.55 12.10
CA SER A 81 8.82 0.36 12.79
C SER A 81 8.33 -0.95 12.17
N GLY A 82 7.64 -0.87 11.03
CA GLY A 82 7.09 -2.02 10.33
C GLY A 82 5.82 -2.58 10.95
N PHE A 83 5.46 -3.78 10.52
CA PHE A 83 4.29 -4.53 10.98
C PHE A 83 4.53 -6.02 10.77
N ALA A 84 3.72 -6.86 11.41
CA ALA A 84 3.71 -8.29 11.20
C ALA A 84 2.29 -8.75 10.87
N LEU A 85 2.17 -9.59 9.85
CA LEU A 85 0.96 -10.32 9.52
C LEU A 85 1.28 -11.81 9.48
N SER A 86 0.42 -12.61 10.09
CA SER A 86 0.48 -14.06 10.04
C SER A 86 -0.56 -14.57 9.05
N LEU A 87 -0.15 -15.55 8.25
CA LEU A 87 -1.03 -16.29 7.34
C LEU A 87 -1.65 -17.48 8.06
#